data_AF-A0A1G6JFD2-F1
#
_entry.id   AF-A0A1G6JFD2-F1
#
_cell.length_a   1.000
_cell.length_b   1.000
_cell.length_c   1.000
_cell.angle_alpha   90.00
_cell.angle_beta   90.00
_cell.angle_gamma   90.00
#
_symmetry.space_group_name_H-M   'P 1'
#
loop_
_entity.id
_entity.type
_entity.pdbx_description
1 polymer ?
#
loop_
_entity_poly.entity_id
_entity_poly.type
_entity_poly.pdbx_seq_one_letter_code
_entity_poly.pdbx_strand_id
1 'polypeptide(L)'
;MKARRDAGQRALVVLTLALVAIAAAYGLSWLARATPGVTWTVSWDVWTVASAVGTIGATAVALWLAVRGIRSERDRASRVVSAWVSDEYLPDPETHRYRREAVLHVANESDEPVFGARVSVVVGEDGVRLGPLAAPSIISVIPPRRELKFDISTALRAHENSWMPRAELFFKDPYGRRWLRNADGDLREVTGEKSELVHDGENDMRQVGDLQSQENPLVIAMMWLEAVRDGRLDDVEFTSAPEADWWQSTDWAALADRLRDTQPTSFVDYPAASVARVKVTDDVSLQGMVVRGEGVVLDGGSWITLTRSALRGWRVFAIGRAVRPDDVALPDDAFG
;
A
#
# COMPACT_ATOMS: atom_id res chain seq x y z
N MET A 1 -12.87 -4.28 30.99
CA MET A 1 -12.72 -5.21 29.84
C MET A 1 -11.86 -6.45 30.14
N LYS A 2 -10.77 -6.36 30.91
CA LYS A 2 -9.88 -7.50 31.23
C LYS A 2 -10.58 -8.69 31.92
N ALA A 3 -11.46 -8.42 32.89
CA ALA A 3 -12.20 -9.45 33.62
C ALA A 3 -13.21 -10.26 32.76
N ARG A 4 -13.76 -9.69 31.68
CA ARG A 4 -14.65 -10.42 30.75
C ARG A 4 -13.87 -11.36 29.81
N ARG A 5 -12.63 -11.01 29.44
CA ARG A 5 -11.73 -11.88 28.67
C ARG A 5 -11.29 -13.10 29.48
N ASP A 6 -10.96 -12.92 30.76
CA ASP A 6 -10.54 -14.01 31.64
C ASP A 6 -11.68 -15.02 31.92
N ALA A 7 -12.93 -14.53 32.03
CA ALA A 7 -14.11 -15.38 32.19
C ALA A 7 -14.38 -16.23 30.94
N GLY A 8 -14.27 -15.65 29.74
CA GLY A 8 -14.41 -16.37 28.48
C GLY A 8 -13.33 -17.44 28.26
N GLN A 9 -12.10 -17.16 28.69
CA GLN A 9 -10.98 -18.10 28.60
C GLN A 9 -11.16 -19.31 29.53
N ARG A 10 -11.68 -19.09 30.75
CA ARG A 10 -12.01 -20.17 31.69
C ARG A 10 -13.18 -21.03 31.18
N ALA A 11 -14.21 -20.40 30.61
CA ALA A 11 -15.34 -21.11 30.02
C ALA A 11 -14.90 -22.01 28.84
N LEU A 12 -14.00 -21.52 27.97
CA LEU A 12 -13.47 -22.30 26.85
C LEU A 12 -12.65 -23.51 27.33
N VAL A 13 -11.84 -23.36 28.37
CA VAL A 13 -11.05 -24.46 28.96
C VAL A 13 -11.98 -25.53 29.53
N VAL A 14 -13.01 -25.12 30.29
CA VAL A 14 -14.01 -26.05 30.85
C VAL A 14 -14.77 -26.78 29.73
N LEU A 15 -15.17 -26.07 28.68
CA LEU A 15 -15.89 -26.65 27.54
C LEU A 15 -15.03 -27.67 26.77
N THR A 16 -13.74 -27.36 26.61
CA THR A 16 -12.79 -28.26 25.93
C THR A 16 -12.54 -29.53 26.75
N LEU A 17 -12.37 -29.40 28.08
CA LEU A 17 -12.23 -30.54 28.98
C LEU A 17 -13.50 -31.42 28.99
N ALA A 18 -14.68 -30.81 28.95
CA ALA A 18 -15.95 -31.53 28.87
C ALA A 18 -16.07 -32.31 27.55
N LEU A 19 -15.71 -31.72 26.42
CA LEU A 19 -15.73 -32.39 25.11
C LEU A 19 -14.77 -33.58 25.04
N VAL A 20 -13.57 -33.46 25.62
CA VAL A 20 -12.61 -34.56 25.70
C VAL A 20 -13.13 -35.71 26.56
N ALA A 21 -13.76 -35.40 27.70
CA ALA A 21 -14.37 -36.42 28.56
C ALA A 21 -15.52 -37.15 27.86
N ILE A 22 -16.36 -36.42 27.11
CA ILE A 22 -17.46 -37.00 26.32
C ILE A 22 -16.91 -37.90 25.20
N ALA A 23 -15.90 -37.46 24.46
CA ALA A 23 -15.28 -38.25 23.41
C ALA A 23 -14.63 -39.53 23.95
N ALA A 24 -13.99 -39.47 25.12
CA ALA A 24 -13.41 -40.63 25.79
C ALA A 24 -14.48 -41.64 26.24
N ALA A 25 -15.59 -41.16 26.82
CA ALA A 25 -16.71 -42.00 27.21
C ALA A 25 -17.39 -42.66 25.99
N TYR A 26 -17.50 -41.93 24.88
CA TYR A 26 -18.05 -42.45 23.64
C TYR A 26 -17.14 -43.50 22.99
N GLY A 27 -15.83 -43.28 23.01
CA GLY A 27 -14.82 -44.26 22.55
C GLY A 27 -14.86 -45.56 23.36
N LEU A 28 -14.94 -45.46 24.70
CA LEU A 28 -15.04 -46.62 25.58
C LEU A 28 -16.32 -47.44 25.32
N SER A 29 -17.45 -46.75 25.17
CA SER A 29 -18.74 -47.40 24.93
C SER A 29 -18.83 -48.03 23.53
N TRP A 30 -18.15 -47.48 22.53
CA TRP A 30 -18.00 -48.13 21.22
C TRP A 30 -17.13 -49.39 21.31
N LEU A 31 -15.97 -49.32 21.98
CA LEU A 31 -15.05 -50.46 22.14
C LEU A 31 -15.70 -51.63 22.90
N ALA A 32 -16.47 -51.33 23.94
CA ALA A 32 -17.21 -52.33 24.72
C ALA A 32 -18.28 -53.04 23.87
N ARG A 33 -18.89 -52.34 22.90
CA ARG A 33 -19.86 -52.94 21.97
C ARG A 33 -19.19 -53.73 20.84
N ALA A 34 -17.98 -53.35 20.43
CA ALA A 34 -17.23 -54.00 19.37
C ALA A 34 -16.57 -55.33 19.80
N THR A 35 -16.55 -55.65 21.09
CA THR A 35 -15.89 -56.85 21.64
C THR A 35 -16.82 -57.71 22.52
N PRO A 36 -17.92 -58.27 21.96
CA PRO A 36 -18.82 -59.12 22.72
C PRO A 36 -18.11 -60.42 23.15
N GLY A 37 -18.06 -60.68 24.46
CA GLY A 37 -17.44 -61.88 25.04
C GLY A 37 -16.15 -61.63 25.84
N VAL A 38 -15.60 -60.40 25.80
CA VAL A 38 -14.50 -60.01 26.69
C VAL A 38 -15.09 -59.52 28.01
N THR A 39 -14.88 -60.26 29.09
CA THR A 39 -15.13 -59.75 30.45
C THR A 39 -14.08 -58.70 30.77
N TRP A 40 -14.43 -57.43 30.60
CA TRP A 40 -13.62 -56.30 31.02
C TRP A 40 -13.59 -56.26 32.56
N THR A 41 -12.67 -57.00 33.18
CA THR A 41 -12.35 -56.80 34.59
C THR A 41 -11.51 -55.54 34.69
N VAL A 42 -12.13 -54.42 35.03
CA VAL A 42 -11.36 -53.21 35.21
C VAL A 42 -10.71 -53.23 36.58
N SER A 43 -9.50 -53.81 36.64
CA SER A 43 -8.57 -53.50 37.72
C SER A 43 -8.09 -52.07 37.50
N TRP A 44 -8.91 -51.11 37.89
CA TRP A 44 -8.51 -49.72 37.94
C TRP A 44 -7.48 -49.57 39.07
N ASP A 45 -6.22 -49.90 38.78
CA ASP A 45 -5.16 -49.30 39.57
C ASP A 45 -5.28 -47.79 39.33
N VAL A 46 -5.52 -47.04 40.40
CA VAL A 46 -5.73 -45.59 40.38
C VAL A 46 -4.57 -44.92 39.63
N TRP A 47 -3.39 -45.55 39.65
CA TRP A 47 -2.23 -45.14 38.88
C TRP A 47 -2.39 -45.24 37.37
N THR A 48 -3.07 -46.25 36.82
CA THR A 48 -3.28 -46.39 35.37
C THR A 48 -4.26 -45.34 34.84
N VAL A 49 -5.31 -45.03 35.61
CA VAL A 49 -6.25 -43.93 35.28
C VAL A 49 -5.55 -42.58 35.36
N ALA A 50 -4.80 -42.34 36.43
CA ALA A 50 -4.02 -41.12 36.60
C ALA A 50 -3.00 -40.93 35.48
N SER A 51 -2.35 -42.01 35.04
CA SER A 51 -1.39 -42.02 33.92
C SER A 51 -2.08 -41.65 32.59
N ALA A 52 -3.21 -42.29 32.27
CA ALA A 52 -3.94 -42.05 31.03
C ALA A 52 -4.53 -40.62 30.96
N VAL A 53 -5.08 -40.13 32.06
CA VAL A 53 -5.55 -38.73 32.19
C VAL A 53 -4.38 -37.75 32.08
N GLY A 54 -3.24 -38.07 32.68
CA GLY A 54 -2.01 -37.28 32.58
C GLY A 54 -1.49 -37.15 31.15
N THR A 55 -1.48 -38.25 30.37
CA THR A 55 -1.05 -38.23 28.97
C THR A 55 -2.00 -37.40 28.10
N ILE A 56 -3.31 -37.58 28.22
CA ILE A 56 -4.30 -36.79 27.46
C ILE A 56 -4.18 -35.30 27.79
N GLY A 57 -4.00 -34.96 29.07
CA GLY A 57 -3.76 -33.58 29.51
C GLY A 57 -2.49 -32.99 28.91
N ALA A 58 -1.38 -33.74 28.95
CA ALA A 58 -0.11 -33.31 28.37
C ALA A 58 -0.19 -33.11 26.85
N THR A 59 -0.85 -34.01 26.12
CA THR A 59 -1.05 -33.87 24.67
C THR A 59 -1.92 -32.67 24.33
N ALA A 60 -3.00 -32.41 25.09
CA ALA A 60 -3.84 -31.23 24.88
C ALA A 60 -3.09 -29.92 25.15
N VAL A 61 -2.28 -29.87 26.21
CA VAL A 61 -1.43 -28.71 26.52
C VAL A 61 -0.35 -28.53 25.46
N ALA A 62 0.29 -29.60 24.99
CA ALA A 62 1.29 -29.55 23.93
C ALA A 62 0.68 -29.06 22.61
N LEU A 63 -0.50 -29.55 22.24
CA LEU A 63 -1.24 -29.08 21.06
C LEU A 63 -1.62 -27.61 21.20
N TRP A 64 -2.09 -27.19 22.39
CA TRP A 64 -2.42 -25.80 22.66
C TRP A 64 -1.19 -24.88 22.59
N LEU A 65 -0.06 -25.31 23.17
CA LEU A 65 1.21 -24.59 23.10
C LEU A 65 1.74 -24.54 21.67
N ALA A 66 1.60 -25.60 20.88
CA ALA A 66 1.97 -25.62 19.46
C ALA A 66 1.09 -24.64 18.66
N VAL A 67 -0.23 -24.67 18.84
CA VAL A 67 -1.16 -23.72 18.19
C VAL A 67 -0.87 -22.28 18.61
N ARG A 68 -0.56 -22.05 19.90
CA ARG A 68 -0.21 -20.73 20.41
C ARG A 68 1.15 -20.26 19.89
N GLY A 69 2.13 -21.16 19.81
CA GLY A 69 3.47 -20.91 19.26
C GLY A 69 3.36 -20.49 17.80
N ILE A 70 2.65 -21.28 16.99
CA ILE A 70 2.36 -20.98 15.59
C ILE A 70 1.67 -19.62 15.43
N ARG A 71 0.69 -19.29 16.28
CA ARG A 71 0.06 -17.95 16.25
C ARG A 71 1.02 -16.83 16.62
N SER A 72 1.87 -17.03 17.63
CA SER A 72 2.84 -16.03 18.08
C SER A 72 3.97 -15.80 17.07
N GLU A 73 4.37 -16.84 16.34
CA GLU A 73 5.40 -16.79 15.30
C GLU A 73 4.83 -16.13 14.03
N ARG A 74 3.58 -16.43 13.69
CA ARG A 74 2.82 -15.75 12.62
C ARG A 74 2.60 -14.26 12.85
N ASP A 75 2.47 -13.82 14.10
CA ASP A 75 2.39 -12.39 14.43
C ASP A 75 3.77 -11.73 14.50
N ARG A 76 4.86 -12.51 14.48
CA ARG A 76 6.23 -12.00 14.53
C ARG A 76 6.68 -11.47 13.18
N ALA A 77 6.27 -12.11 12.08
CA ALA A 77 6.61 -11.68 10.73
C ALA A 77 6.05 -10.28 10.40
N SER A 78 4.80 -10.00 10.75
CA SER A 78 4.18 -8.69 10.48
C SER A 78 4.70 -7.55 11.36
N ARG A 79 5.20 -7.85 12.57
CA ARG A 79 5.78 -6.85 13.50
C ARG A 79 7.02 -6.16 12.98
N VAL A 80 7.75 -6.82 12.07
CA VAL A 80 9.08 -6.37 11.61
C VAL A 80 9.08 -5.94 10.15
N VAL A 81 7.88 -5.78 9.57
CA VAL A 81 7.66 -5.09 8.30
C VAL A 81 7.30 -3.64 8.60
N SER A 82 8.04 -2.72 8.00
CA SER A 82 7.95 -1.29 8.25
C SER A 82 8.17 -0.47 6.98
N ALA A 83 7.68 0.76 7.01
CA ALA A 83 8.05 1.80 6.06
C ALA A 83 8.30 3.10 6.81
N TRP A 84 9.25 3.90 6.34
CA TRP A 84 9.56 5.22 6.89
C TRP A 84 10.17 6.12 5.82
N VAL A 85 10.24 7.42 6.07
CA VAL A 85 10.91 8.37 5.18
C VAL A 85 12.10 8.96 5.92
N SER A 86 13.28 8.93 5.31
CA SER A 86 14.39 9.80 5.71
C SER A 86 14.27 11.11 4.94
N ASP A 87 14.43 12.25 5.62
CA ASP A 87 14.30 13.59 5.03
C ASP A 87 15.47 14.44 5.50
N GLU A 88 16.39 14.73 4.60
CA GLU A 88 17.63 15.45 4.87
C GLU A 88 17.75 16.68 3.97
N TYR A 89 18.37 17.73 4.50
CA TYR A 89 18.69 18.94 3.75
C TYR A 89 20.21 19.03 3.65
N LEU A 90 20.74 18.69 2.47
CA LEU A 90 22.17 18.71 2.20
C LEU A 90 22.58 20.05 1.58
N PRO A 91 23.70 20.65 2.01
CA PRO A 91 24.18 21.87 1.37
C PRO A 91 24.64 21.58 -0.05
N ASP A 92 24.19 22.40 -0.99
CA ASP A 92 24.60 22.37 -2.40
C ASP A 92 25.62 23.50 -2.65
N PRO A 93 26.90 23.16 -2.89
CA PRO A 93 27.96 24.15 -3.07
C PRO A 93 27.83 24.95 -4.39
N GLU A 94 27.11 24.43 -5.39
CA GLU A 94 26.96 25.11 -6.69
C GLU A 94 25.86 26.16 -6.64
N THR A 95 24.74 25.82 -5.99
CA THR A 95 23.58 26.72 -5.91
C THR A 95 23.58 27.60 -4.66
N HIS A 96 24.50 27.37 -3.71
CA HIS A 96 24.53 28.01 -2.39
C HIS A 96 23.20 27.89 -1.62
N ARG A 97 22.47 26.79 -1.84
CA ARG A 97 21.18 26.49 -1.21
C ARG A 97 21.20 25.08 -0.62
N TYR A 98 20.16 24.70 0.13
CA TYR A 98 19.99 23.31 0.54
C TYR A 98 19.23 22.53 -0.52
N ARG A 99 19.74 21.37 -0.88
CA ARG A 99 19.02 20.34 -1.62
C ARG A 99 18.34 19.40 -0.62
N ARG A 100 17.03 19.24 -0.76
CA ARG A 100 16.28 18.26 0.00
C ARG A 100 16.44 16.88 -0.62
N GLU A 101 16.82 15.90 0.18
CA GLU A 101 16.88 14.49 -0.16
C GLU A 101 15.92 13.71 0.74
N ALA A 102 14.86 13.18 0.13
CA ALA A 102 13.83 12.41 0.80
C ALA A 102 13.76 11.00 0.20
N VAL A 103 14.01 9.99 1.03
CA VAL A 103 14.01 8.58 0.61
C VAL A 103 12.94 7.83 1.38
N LEU A 104 12.03 7.19 0.65
CA LEU A 104 11.07 6.25 1.20
C LEU A 104 11.72 4.88 1.31
N HIS A 105 11.70 4.35 2.52
CA HIS A 105 12.21 3.04 2.87
C HIS A 105 11.04 2.10 3.12
N VAL A 106 11.12 0.89 2.55
CA VAL A 106 10.17 -0.19 2.82
C VAL A 106 10.98 -1.44 3.13
N ALA A 107 10.91 -1.90 4.38
CA ALA A 107 11.72 -3.00 4.87
C ALA A 107 10.87 -4.17 5.36
N ASN A 108 11.40 -5.36 5.15
CA ASN A 108 10.92 -6.60 5.74
C ASN A 108 12.08 -7.26 6.47
N GLU A 109 12.13 -7.13 7.79
CA GLU A 109 13.15 -7.80 8.60
C GLU A 109 12.72 -9.20 9.06
N SER A 110 11.62 -9.74 8.53
CA SER A 110 11.20 -11.11 8.83
C SER A 110 11.98 -12.13 7.98
N ASP A 111 11.81 -13.40 8.32
CA ASP A 111 12.37 -14.53 7.58
C ASP A 111 11.46 -15.02 6.45
N GLU A 112 10.30 -14.39 6.25
CA GLU A 112 9.33 -14.74 5.21
C GLU A 112 9.05 -13.54 4.28
N PRO A 113 8.75 -13.74 2.99
CA PRO A 113 8.39 -12.64 2.10
C PRO A 113 7.01 -12.07 2.45
N VAL A 114 6.78 -10.79 2.16
CA VAL A 114 5.43 -10.21 2.16
C VAL A 114 5.05 -9.74 0.76
N PHE A 115 3.75 -9.73 0.47
CA PHE A 115 3.24 -9.60 -0.89
C PHE A 115 2.28 -8.43 -1.05
N GLY A 116 2.18 -7.94 -2.28
CA GLY A 116 1.19 -6.95 -2.68
C GLY A 116 1.19 -5.71 -1.79
N ALA A 117 2.40 -5.25 -1.42
CA ALA A 117 2.54 -4.14 -0.51
C ALA A 117 2.19 -2.82 -1.22
N ARG A 118 1.49 -1.94 -0.52
CA ARG A 118 1.09 -0.61 -0.99
C ARG A 118 1.50 0.40 0.05
N VAL A 119 2.24 1.40 -0.39
CA VAL A 119 2.79 2.43 0.48
C VAL A 119 2.14 3.76 0.14
N SER A 120 1.87 4.56 1.17
CA SER A 120 1.45 5.95 1.00
C SER A 120 2.34 6.83 1.87
N VAL A 121 2.87 7.89 1.26
CA VAL A 121 3.52 8.96 2.00
C VAL A 121 2.45 9.86 2.60
N VAL A 122 2.66 10.24 3.86
CA VAL A 122 1.77 11.08 4.65
C VAL A 122 2.55 12.31 5.09
N VAL A 123 2.04 13.50 4.84
CA VAL A 123 2.73 14.77 5.15
C VAL A 123 1.89 15.69 6.02
N GLY A 124 2.57 16.63 6.68
CA GLY A 124 1.93 17.65 7.52
C GLY A 124 1.34 17.08 8.82
N GLU A 125 0.89 18.00 9.67
CA GLU A 125 0.26 17.67 10.96
C GLU A 125 -1.10 16.98 10.74
N ASP A 126 -1.86 17.44 9.74
CA ASP A 126 -3.19 16.93 9.39
C ASP A 126 -3.17 15.51 8.78
N GLY A 127 -1.99 14.97 8.46
CA GLY A 127 -1.85 13.62 7.93
C GLY A 127 -2.36 13.45 6.51
N VAL A 128 -2.06 14.40 5.63
CA VAL A 128 -2.48 14.35 4.21
C VAL A 128 -1.75 13.22 3.50
N ARG A 129 -2.51 12.30 2.89
CA ARG A 129 -1.97 11.16 2.12
C ARG A 129 -1.67 11.60 0.69
N LEU A 130 -0.41 11.48 0.27
CA LEU A 130 0.04 11.82 -1.08
C LEU A 130 0.14 10.60 -2.02
N GLY A 131 -0.12 9.40 -1.51
CA GLY A 131 0.04 8.16 -2.27
C GLY A 131 1.51 7.68 -2.34
N PRO A 132 1.84 6.80 -3.30
CA PRO A 132 3.12 6.11 -3.32
C PRO A 132 4.30 6.95 -3.86
N LEU A 133 4.02 8.11 -4.46
CA LEU A 133 5.00 8.99 -5.10
C LEU A 133 5.87 8.23 -6.12
N ALA A 134 7.16 8.05 -5.84
CA ALA A 134 8.09 7.31 -6.71
C ALA A 134 8.12 5.80 -6.46
N ALA A 135 7.46 5.31 -5.41
CA ALA A 135 7.32 3.87 -5.22
C ALA A 135 6.26 3.31 -6.18
N PRO A 136 6.40 2.06 -6.65
CA PRO A 136 5.35 1.39 -7.41
C PRO A 136 4.03 1.38 -6.62
N SER A 137 2.92 1.60 -7.33
CA SER A 137 1.57 1.54 -6.73
C SER A 137 1.26 0.22 -6.03
N ILE A 138 1.87 -0.88 -6.50
CA ILE A 138 1.90 -2.18 -5.84
C ILE A 138 3.31 -2.75 -5.93
N ILE A 139 3.94 -2.97 -4.78
CA ILE A 139 5.17 -3.75 -4.66
C ILE A 139 4.78 -5.22 -4.56
N SER A 140 5.04 -6.00 -5.62
CA SER A 140 4.58 -7.39 -5.69
C SER A 140 5.12 -8.25 -4.56
N VAL A 141 6.39 -8.07 -4.19
CA VAL A 141 7.05 -8.77 -3.09
C VAL A 141 8.06 -7.87 -2.39
N ILE A 142 8.09 -7.91 -1.06
CA ILE A 142 9.19 -7.39 -0.26
C ILE A 142 9.95 -8.62 0.28
N PRO A 143 11.16 -8.92 -0.22
CA PRO A 143 11.88 -10.12 0.17
C PRO A 143 12.23 -10.15 1.66
N PRO A 144 12.47 -11.33 2.26
CA PRO A 144 12.96 -11.45 3.63
C PRO A 144 14.29 -10.72 3.82
N ARG A 145 14.48 -10.09 4.98
CA ARG A 145 15.71 -9.39 5.38
C ARG A 145 16.20 -8.37 4.34
N ARG A 146 15.29 -7.71 3.64
CA ARG A 146 15.60 -6.72 2.61
C ARG A 146 14.87 -5.42 2.84
N GLU A 147 15.48 -4.37 2.32
CA GLU A 147 15.00 -3.00 2.31
C GLU A 147 14.96 -2.54 0.85
N LEU A 148 13.84 -1.93 0.48
CA LEU A 148 13.64 -1.24 -0.79
C LEU A 148 13.68 0.26 -0.52
N LYS A 149 14.36 1.00 -1.39
CA LYS A 149 14.55 2.45 -1.28
C LYS A 149 14.02 3.12 -2.53
N PHE A 150 13.24 4.17 -2.35
CA PHE A 150 12.67 4.97 -3.42
C PHE A 150 12.94 6.44 -3.15
N ASP A 151 13.60 7.13 -4.08
CA ASP A 151 13.81 8.57 -3.98
C ASP A 151 12.50 9.30 -4.30
N ILE A 152 11.95 9.99 -3.30
CA ILE A 152 10.70 10.76 -3.42
C ILE A 152 10.95 12.27 -3.44
N SER A 153 12.21 12.72 -3.52
CA SER A 153 12.62 14.11 -3.40
C SER A 153 11.93 15.01 -4.43
N THR A 154 11.94 14.60 -5.71
CA THR A 154 11.28 15.36 -6.78
C THR A 154 9.77 15.41 -6.57
N ALA A 155 9.15 14.28 -6.20
CA ALA A 155 7.71 14.18 -6.04
C ALA A 155 7.18 15.10 -4.93
N LEU A 156 7.94 15.27 -3.84
CA LEU A 156 7.57 16.17 -2.74
C LEU A 156 7.63 17.66 -3.12
N ARG A 157 8.32 18.05 -4.20
CA ARG A 157 8.39 19.45 -4.66
C ARG A 157 7.05 20.00 -5.13
N ALA A 158 6.12 19.13 -5.52
CA ALA A 158 4.76 19.52 -5.88
C ALA A 158 3.94 20.01 -4.68
N HIS A 159 4.41 19.85 -3.44
CA HIS A 159 3.64 20.10 -2.23
C HIS A 159 4.38 21.04 -1.26
N GLU A 160 3.84 22.23 -1.00
CA GLU A 160 4.40 23.23 -0.08
C GLU A 160 4.54 22.69 1.36
N ASN A 161 3.49 22.02 1.86
CA ASN A 161 3.43 21.46 3.22
C ASN A 161 3.90 20.00 3.29
N SER A 162 4.92 19.65 2.51
CA SER A 162 5.50 18.29 2.50
C SER A 162 6.42 17.99 3.68
N TRP A 163 6.34 18.76 4.76
CA TRP A 163 7.25 18.66 5.91
C TRP A 163 6.89 17.44 6.76
N MET A 164 7.90 16.87 7.43
CA MET A 164 7.77 15.68 8.28
C MET A 164 7.07 14.50 7.57
N PRO A 165 7.60 14.05 6.41
CA PRO A 165 7.01 12.94 5.69
C PRO A 165 7.08 11.66 6.53
N ARG A 166 5.97 10.93 6.56
CA ARG A 166 5.78 9.63 7.21
C ARG A 166 5.29 8.63 6.18
N ALA A 167 5.30 7.35 6.51
CA ALA A 167 4.84 6.30 5.61
C ALA A 167 3.78 5.42 6.26
N GLU A 168 2.71 5.16 5.51
CA GLU A 168 1.70 4.14 5.80
C GLU A 168 1.93 2.95 4.86
N LEU A 169 1.82 1.73 5.37
CA LEU A 169 2.10 0.50 4.62
C LEU A 169 0.99 -0.52 4.80
N PHE A 170 0.36 -0.89 3.68
CA PHE A 170 -0.47 -2.08 3.56
C PHE A 170 0.35 -3.23 3.00
N PHE A 171 0.17 -4.45 3.51
CA PHE A 171 0.82 -5.64 2.95
C PHE A 171 0.07 -6.92 3.29
N LYS A 172 0.36 -7.98 2.53
CA LYS A 172 -0.11 -9.35 2.79
C LYS A 172 1.01 -10.19 3.35
N ASP A 173 0.75 -10.86 4.46
CA ASP A 173 1.67 -11.89 4.97
C ASP A 173 1.60 -13.17 4.10
N PRO A 174 2.53 -14.14 4.28
CA PRO A 174 2.52 -15.40 3.54
C PRO A 174 1.24 -16.23 3.67
N TYR A 175 0.44 -15.95 4.71
CA TYR A 175 -0.80 -16.66 5.01
C TYR A 175 -2.03 -15.93 4.44
N GLY A 176 -1.82 -14.84 3.68
CA GLY A 176 -2.87 -14.08 3.02
C GLY A 176 -3.62 -13.10 3.94
N ARG A 177 -3.18 -12.91 5.19
CA ARG A 177 -3.76 -11.87 6.07
C ARG A 177 -3.28 -10.50 5.61
N ARG A 178 -4.18 -9.52 5.65
CA ARG A 178 -3.86 -8.14 5.29
C ARG A 178 -3.55 -7.35 6.56
N TRP A 179 -2.47 -6.58 6.50
CA TRP A 179 -1.98 -5.76 7.59
C TRP A 179 -1.88 -4.31 7.14
N LEU A 180 -2.21 -3.40 8.04
CA LEU A 180 -1.95 -1.97 7.90
C LEU A 180 -1.02 -1.55 9.02
N ARG A 181 0.12 -0.96 8.66
CA ARG A 181 0.93 -0.14 9.55
C ARG A 181 0.70 1.32 9.23
N ASN A 182 0.09 2.07 10.15
CA ASN A 182 -0.19 3.50 9.93
C ASN A 182 1.09 4.35 10.04
N ALA A 183 0.95 5.65 9.75
CA ALA A 183 2.05 6.63 9.81
C ALA A 183 2.68 6.81 11.21
N ASP A 184 1.97 6.40 12.28
CA ASP A 184 2.46 6.45 13.66
C ASP A 184 3.13 5.14 14.09
N GLY A 185 3.15 4.13 13.21
CA GLY A 185 3.80 2.84 13.43
C GLY A 185 2.90 1.76 14.03
N ASP A 186 1.63 2.05 14.33
CA ASP A 186 0.66 1.08 14.83
C ASP A 186 0.31 0.05 13.76
N LEU A 187 0.35 -1.23 14.17
CA LEU A 187 0.05 -2.37 13.29
C LEU A 187 -1.33 -2.95 13.63
N ARG A 188 -2.19 -3.08 12.61
CA ARG A 188 -3.52 -3.72 12.74
C ARG A 188 -3.82 -4.65 11.57
N GLU A 189 -4.56 -5.72 11.85
CA GLU A 189 -5.06 -6.61 10.80
C GLU A 189 -6.31 -6.00 10.15
N VAL A 190 -6.34 -5.99 8.81
CA VAL A 190 -7.40 -5.38 7.98
C VAL A 190 -8.00 -6.38 6.98
N THR A 191 -7.83 -7.69 7.22
CA THR A 191 -8.30 -8.76 6.33
C THR A 191 -9.79 -8.69 5.99
N GLY A 192 -10.63 -8.11 6.86
CA GLY A 192 -12.08 -7.93 6.62
C GLY A 192 -12.47 -6.59 5.96
N GLU A 193 -11.55 -5.63 5.83
CA GLU A 193 -11.87 -4.27 5.34
C GLU A 193 -11.82 -4.23 3.82
N LYS A 194 -12.85 -3.66 3.18
CA LYS A 194 -12.88 -3.49 1.72
C LYS A 194 -12.39 -2.10 1.34
N SER A 195 -11.68 -2.00 0.23
CA SER A 195 -11.50 -0.71 -0.45
C SER A 195 -12.77 -0.35 -1.20
N GLU A 196 -13.16 0.91 -1.13
CA GLU A 196 -14.34 1.43 -1.81
C GLU A 196 -14.07 2.81 -2.39
N LEU A 197 -14.70 3.10 -3.52
CA LEU A 197 -14.83 4.45 -4.03
C LEU A 197 -16.00 5.09 -3.31
N VAL A 198 -15.75 6.18 -2.62
CA VAL A 198 -16.76 6.95 -1.90
C VAL A 198 -16.78 8.35 -2.46
N HIS A 199 -17.96 8.94 -2.55
CA HIS A 199 -18.06 10.35 -2.83
C HIS A 199 -17.56 11.10 -1.60
N ASP A 200 -16.55 11.95 -1.78
CA ASP A 200 -16.12 12.86 -0.74
C ASP A 200 -16.53 14.27 -1.13
N GLY A 201 -17.37 14.89 -0.31
CA GLY A 201 -17.80 16.27 -0.53
C GLY A 201 -16.68 17.27 -0.21
N GLU A 202 -15.70 16.84 0.59
CA GLU A 202 -14.46 17.56 0.83
C GLU A 202 -13.41 16.98 -0.11
N ASN A 203 -13.33 17.53 -1.33
CA ASN A 203 -12.13 17.39 -2.14
C ASN A 203 -10.97 17.90 -1.30
N ASP A 204 -10.16 17.00 -0.72
CA ASP A 204 -8.97 17.43 -0.01
C ASP A 204 -7.94 17.93 -1.02
N MET A 205 -8.12 19.18 -1.46
CA MET A 205 -7.27 19.88 -2.42
C MET A 205 -5.81 19.88 -1.98
N ARG A 206 -5.51 19.63 -0.70
CA ARG A 206 -4.15 19.47 -0.19
C ARG A 206 -3.41 18.29 -0.85
N GLN A 207 -4.13 17.25 -1.30
CA GLN A 207 -3.54 16.13 -2.04
C GLN A 207 -3.08 16.52 -3.44
N VAL A 208 -3.67 17.57 -4.02
CA VAL A 208 -3.33 18.05 -5.36
C VAL A 208 -1.98 18.79 -5.36
N GLY A 209 -1.55 19.28 -4.19
CA GLY A 209 -0.31 20.05 -4.05
C GLY A 209 -0.50 21.53 -4.36
N ASP A 210 0.61 22.22 -4.62
CA ASP A 210 0.62 23.64 -4.94
C ASP A 210 0.12 23.86 -6.37
N LEU A 211 -1.01 24.54 -6.49
CA LEU A 211 -1.66 24.85 -7.77
C LEU A 211 -0.94 25.96 -8.56
N GLN A 212 0.00 26.67 -7.94
CA GLN A 212 0.78 27.74 -8.57
C GLN A 212 2.17 27.29 -9.00
N SER A 213 2.58 26.06 -8.62
CA SER A 213 3.93 25.56 -8.87
C SER A 213 4.07 24.83 -10.20
N GLN A 214 5.08 25.22 -10.98
CA GLN A 214 5.52 24.47 -12.16
C GLN A 214 6.24 23.15 -11.81
N GLU A 215 6.53 22.92 -10.53
CA GLU A 215 7.03 21.65 -10.00
C GLU A 215 5.88 20.66 -9.71
N ASN A 216 4.62 21.08 -9.90
CA ASN A 216 3.45 20.22 -9.79
C ASN A 216 3.03 19.66 -11.17
N PRO A 217 3.30 18.39 -11.48
CA PRO A 217 2.96 17.80 -12.77
C PRO A 217 1.46 17.72 -13.03
N LEU A 218 0.63 17.64 -11.97
CA LEU A 218 -0.83 17.63 -12.11
C LEU A 218 -1.35 18.98 -12.62
N VAL A 219 -0.78 20.08 -12.14
CA VAL A 219 -1.10 21.44 -12.62
C VAL A 219 -0.76 21.58 -14.09
N ILE A 220 0.44 21.17 -14.50
CA ILE A 220 0.85 21.22 -15.91
C ILE A 220 -0.06 20.36 -16.78
N ALA A 221 -0.42 19.15 -16.32
CA ALA A 221 -1.35 18.29 -17.04
C ALA A 221 -2.74 18.91 -17.19
N MET A 222 -3.26 19.56 -16.14
CA MET A 222 -4.54 20.29 -16.18
C MET A 222 -4.48 21.46 -17.17
N MET A 223 -3.46 22.31 -17.06
CA MET A 223 -3.25 23.47 -17.95
C MET A 223 -3.16 23.04 -19.41
N TRP A 224 -2.38 21.98 -19.70
CA TRP A 224 -2.22 21.46 -21.05
C TRP A 224 -3.54 20.89 -21.59
N LEU A 225 -4.27 20.10 -20.79
CA LEU A 225 -5.57 19.54 -21.20
C LEU A 225 -6.59 20.63 -21.53
N GLU A 226 -6.68 21.66 -20.69
CA GLU A 226 -7.56 22.80 -20.90
C GLU A 226 -7.16 23.58 -22.17
N ALA A 227 -5.87 23.87 -22.34
CA ALA A 227 -5.36 24.57 -23.51
C ALA A 227 -5.64 23.83 -24.82
N VAL A 228 -5.48 22.49 -24.84
CA VAL A 228 -5.82 21.66 -25.99
C VAL A 228 -7.32 21.73 -26.29
N ARG A 229 -8.19 21.64 -25.29
CA ARG A 229 -9.66 21.70 -25.47
C ARG A 229 -10.15 23.03 -26.00
N ASP A 230 -9.56 24.11 -25.51
CA ASP A 230 -9.94 25.48 -25.88
C ASP A 230 -9.30 25.93 -27.19
N GLY A 231 -8.36 25.16 -27.74
CA GLY A 231 -7.57 25.53 -28.91
C GLY A 231 -6.57 26.66 -28.65
N ARG A 232 -6.09 26.81 -27.42
CA ARG A 232 -5.08 27.81 -27.02
C ARG A 232 -3.67 27.30 -27.30
N LEU A 233 -3.27 27.31 -28.57
CA LEU A 233 -2.02 26.69 -29.02
C LEU A 233 -0.75 27.29 -28.38
N ASP A 234 -0.72 28.58 -28.07
CA ASP A 234 0.42 29.21 -27.39
C ASP A 234 0.64 28.60 -25.99
N ASP A 235 -0.44 28.30 -25.26
CA ASP A 235 -0.39 27.67 -23.94
C ASP A 235 -0.01 26.18 -24.04
N VAL A 236 -0.45 25.51 -25.12
CA VAL A 236 -0.04 24.14 -25.44
C VAL A 236 1.47 24.10 -25.71
N GLU A 237 2.01 25.02 -26.50
CA GLU A 237 3.45 25.10 -26.77
C GLU A 237 4.24 25.35 -25.48
N PHE A 238 3.75 26.27 -24.64
CA PHE A 238 4.39 26.57 -23.35
C PHE A 238 4.44 25.35 -22.42
N THR A 239 3.40 24.51 -22.41
CA THR A 239 3.26 23.37 -21.50
C THR A 239 3.76 22.04 -22.08
N SER A 240 4.03 21.97 -23.38
CA SER A 240 4.55 20.77 -24.06
C SER A 240 6.07 20.66 -23.95
N ALA A 241 6.57 19.43 -23.91
CA ALA A 241 7.99 19.13 -23.89
C ALA A 241 8.57 19.37 -25.30
N PRO A 242 9.56 20.27 -25.50
CA PRO A 242 10.12 20.50 -26.84
C PRO A 242 10.88 19.29 -27.39
N GLU A 243 11.36 18.40 -26.51
CA GLU A 243 12.04 17.17 -26.89
C GLU A 243 11.09 16.10 -27.46
N ALA A 244 9.77 16.30 -27.34
CA ALA A 244 8.76 15.51 -28.01
C ALA A 244 8.45 16.10 -29.40
N ASP A 245 9.23 15.68 -30.41
CA ASP A 245 9.15 16.18 -31.79
C ASP A 245 7.78 15.96 -32.46
N TRP A 246 7.04 14.93 -32.06
CA TRP A 246 5.70 14.64 -32.60
C TRP A 246 4.67 15.74 -32.37
N TRP A 247 4.87 16.63 -31.37
CA TRP A 247 3.98 17.76 -31.16
C TRP A 247 3.90 18.69 -32.38
N GLN A 248 4.98 18.78 -33.16
CA GLN A 248 5.02 19.61 -34.38
C GLN A 248 4.10 19.09 -35.50
N SER A 249 3.77 17.80 -35.47
CA SER A 249 2.95 17.12 -36.49
C SER A 249 1.55 16.76 -36.01
N THR A 250 1.17 17.18 -34.80
CA THR A 250 -0.08 16.79 -34.16
C THR A 250 -1.28 17.55 -34.75
N ASP A 251 -2.34 16.82 -35.08
CA ASP A 251 -3.65 17.42 -35.36
C ASP A 251 -4.34 17.79 -34.04
N TRP A 252 -4.16 19.05 -33.63
CA TRP A 252 -4.70 19.56 -32.37
C TRP A 252 -6.23 19.54 -32.30
N ALA A 253 -6.93 19.70 -33.43
CA ALA A 253 -8.39 19.68 -33.45
C ALA A 253 -8.92 18.26 -33.21
N ALA A 254 -8.33 17.26 -33.87
CA ALA A 254 -8.66 15.86 -33.63
C ALA A 254 -8.30 15.43 -32.19
N LEU A 255 -7.18 15.92 -31.67
CA LEU A 255 -6.76 15.66 -30.29
C LEU A 255 -7.74 16.27 -29.27
N ALA A 256 -8.18 17.51 -29.49
CA ALA A 256 -9.16 18.18 -28.63
C ALA A 256 -10.49 17.43 -28.58
N ASP A 257 -10.99 16.95 -29.73
CA ASP A 257 -12.21 16.14 -29.80
C ASP A 257 -12.08 14.85 -28.99
N ARG A 258 -10.95 14.14 -29.14
CA ARG A 258 -10.66 12.91 -28.38
C ARG A 258 -10.58 13.15 -26.87
N LEU A 259 -10.11 14.31 -26.45
CA LEU A 259 -9.87 14.62 -25.03
C LEU A 259 -11.00 15.39 -24.36
N ARG A 260 -12.14 15.60 -25.03
CA ARG A 260 -13.24 16.45 -24.55
C ARG A 260 -13.69 16.12 -23.13
N ASP A 261 -13.92 14.84 -22.85
CA ASP A 261 -14.47 14.37 -21.55
C ASP A 261 -13.39 13.82 -20.60
N THR A 262 -12.13 13.84 -21.02
CA THR A 262 -11.02 13.35 -20.20
C THR A 262 -10.86 14.21 -18.94
N GLN A 263 -10.51 13.65 -17.79
CA GLN A 263 -10.17 14.43 -16.60
C GLN A 263 -8.96 13.80 -15.93
N PRO A 264 -8.02 14.63 -15.41
CA PRO A 264 -6.95 14.11 -14.58
C PRO A 264 -7.49 13.66 -13.23
N THR A 265 -6.93 12.57 -12.74
CA THR A 265 -7.10 12.13 -11.35
C THR A 265 -6.04 12.80 -10.48
N SER A 266 -6.21 12.78 -9.15
CA SER A 266 -5.17 13.20 -8.21
C SER A 266 -3.96 12.23 -8.15
N PHE A 267 -3.98 11.15 -8.92
CA PHE A 267 -2.92 10.15 -8.92
C PHE A 267 -1.78 10.55 -9.87
N VAL A 268 -0.61 10.78 -9.28
CA VAL A 268 0.65 11.02 -9.98
C VAL A 268 1.65 9.91 -9.67
N ASP A 269 2.17 9.27 -10.71
CA ASP A 269 3.23 8.27 -10.67
C ASP A 269 4.57 8.91 -11.02
N TYR A 270 5.63 8.61 -10.27
CA TYR A 270 6.99 9.11 -10.54
C TYR A 270 7.94 7.94 -10.82
N PRO A 271 7.87 7.34 -12.02
CA PRO A 271 8.67 6.15 -12.34
C PRO A 271 10.17 6.43 -12.44
N ALA A 272 10.59 7.69 -12.54
CA ALA A 272 11.98 8.14 -12.51
C ALA A 272 12.06 9.60 -12.03
N ALA A 273 13.24 10.06 -11.61
CA ALA A 273 13.43 11.38 -11.01
C ALA A 273 12.95 12.56 -11.88
N SER A 274 13.03 12.43 -13.21
CA SER A 274 12.65 13.46 -14.18
C SER A 274 11.48 13.05 -15.07
N VAL A 275 10.73 12.02 -14.68
CA VAL A 275 9.53 11.53 -15.39
C VAL A 275 8.37 11.41 -14.40
N ALA A 276 7.26 12.05 -14.72
CA ALA A 276 6.00 11.92 -14.00
C ALA A 276 4.89 11.43 -14.94
N ARG A 277 3.88 10.78 -14.38
CA ARG A 277 2.68 10.40 -15.13
C ARG A 277 1.43 10.73 -14.34
N VAL A 278 0.55 11.50 -14.96
CA VAL A 278 -0.77 11.81 -14.40
C VAL A 278 -1.78 10.86 -15.02
N LYS A 279 -2.48 10.10 -14.19
CA LYS A 279 -3.55 9.22 -14.69
C LYS A 279 -4.76 10.07 -15.06
N VAL A 280 -5.31 9.82 -16.24
CA VAL A 280 -6.51 10.47 -16.74
C VAL A 280 -7.60 9.45 -17.07
N THR A 281 -8.86 9.86 -16.97
CA THR A 281 -10.03 9.02 -17.23
C THR A 281 -11.08 9.82 -18.00
N ASP A 282 -11.80 9.17 -18.92
CA ASP A 282 -12.99 9.69 -19.58
C ASP A 282 -14.29 9.27 -18.86
N ASP A 283 -14.19 8.39 -17.86
CA ASP A 283 -15.31 8.03 -17.00
C ASP A 283 -15.69 9.18 -16.05
N VAL A 284 -16.69 9.95 -16.47
CA VAL A 284 -17.27 11.06 -15.70
C VAL A 284 -17.90 10.64 -14.37
N SER A 285 -18.23 9.35 -14.19
CA SER A 285 -18.81 8.86 -12.93
C SER A 285 -17.80 8.82 -11.77
N LEU A 286 -16.51 8.93 -12.08
CA LEU A 286 -15.43 8.95 -11.10
C LEU A 286 -15.13 10.36 -10.57
N GLN A 287 -15.76 11.41 -11.11
CA GLN A 287 -15.54 12.78 -10.65
C GLN A 287 -16.02 12.95 -9.21
N GLY A 288 -15.16 13.52 -8.34
CA GLY A 288 -15.45 13.69 -6.91
C GLY A 288 -15.39 12.40 -6.08
N MET A 289 -14.98 11.28 -6.69
CA MET A 289 -14.80 10.01 -5.98
C MET A 289 -13.38 9.93 -5.40
N VAL A 290 -13.28 9.49 -4.14
CA VAL A 290 -12.02 9.19 -3.48
C VAL A 290 -11.95 7.72 -3.11
N VAL A 291 -10.73 7.20 -2.99
CA VAL A 291 -10.51 5.83 -2.56
C VAL A 291 -10.36 5.76 -1.05
N ARG A 292 -11.25 5.02 -0.39
CA ARG A 292 -11.10 4.59 1.01
C ARG A 292 -10.53 3.17 1.05
N GLY A 293 -9.53 2.95 1.90
CA GLY A 293 -8.90 1.64 2.10
C GLY A 293 -7.54 1.51 1.40
N GLU A 294 -7.14 0.29 1.05
CA GLU A 294 -5.81 -0.01 0.50
C GLU A 294 -5.61 0.47 -0.95
N GLY A 295 -6.64 1.00 -1.62
CA GLY A 295 -6.59 1.38 -3.05
C GLY A 295 -7.58 0.59 -3.91
N VAL A 296 -8.02 1.17 -5.02
CA VAL A 296 -8.92 0.57 -6.01
C VAL A 296 -8.22 0.58 -7.37
N VAL A 297 -8.34 -0.51 -8.13
CA VAL A 297 -7.87 -0.55 -9.52
C VAL A 297 -8.95 0.08 -10.38
N LEU A 298 -8.60 1.14 -11.11
CA LEU A 298 -9.48 1.73 -12.12
C LEU A 298 -9.13 1.13 -13.48
N ASP A 299 -10.11 0.49 -14.12
CA ASP A 299 -10.02 -0.01 -15.48
C ASP A 299 -10.03 1.15 -16.49
N GLY A 300 -9.37 0.99 -17.64
CA GLY A 300 -9.55 1.87 -18.80
C GLY A 300 -8.85 3.25 -18.80
N GLY A 301 -8.04 3.60 -17.79
CA GLY A 301 -7.36 4.91 -17.75
C GLY A 301 -6.21 5.10 -18.76
N SER A 302 -6.06 6.33 -19.26
CA SER A 302 -4.88 6.77 -20.01
C SER A 302 -3.91 7.54 -19.10
N TRP A 303 -2.74 7.89 -19.62
CA TRP A 303 -1.71 8.62 -18.90
C TRP A 303 -1.24 9.82 -19.71
N ILE A 304 -1.04 10.94 -19.01
CA ILE A 304 -0.22 12.04 -19.49
C ILE A 304 1.18 11.82 -18.91
N THR A 305 2.17 11.64 -19.77
CA THR A 305 3.58 11.53 -19.36
C THR A 305 4.22 12.90 -19.44
N LEU A 306 4.98 13.28 -18.42
CA LEU A 306 5.67 14.55 -18.31
C LEU A 306 7.16 14.33 -18.07
N THR A 307 7.97 15.24 -18.61
CA THR A 307 9.41 15.35 -18.37
C THR A 307 9.72 16.59 -17.54
N ARG A 308 10.74 16.53 -16.69
CA ARG A 308 11.17 17.66 -15.86
C ARG A 308 12.46 18.27 -16.40
N SER A 309 12.45 19.58 -16.60
CA SER A 309 13.63 20.42 -16.83
C SER A 309 13.89 21.26 -15.56
N ALA A 310 15.16 21.42 -15.18
CA ALA A 310 15.53 22.26 -14.05
C ALA A 310 15.16 23.74 -14.27
N LEU A 311 15.21 24.21 -15.52
CA LEU A 311 14.92 25.60 -15.88
C LEU A 311 13.42 25.88 -16.05
N ARG A 312 12.64 24.88 -16.45
CA ARG A 312 11.24 25.08 -16.88
C ARG A 312 10.22 24.38 -16.00
N GLY A 313 10.63 23.42 -15.17
CA GLY A 313 9.71 22.54 -14.45
C GLY A 313 9.19 21.41 -15.34
N TRP A 314 7.97 20.93 -15.07
CA TRP A 314 7.36 19.82 -15.80
C TRP A 314 6.78 20.23 -17.15
N ARG A 315 6.90 19.38 -18.17
CA ARG A 315 6.30 19.57 -19.50
C ARG A 315 5.69 18.29 -20.04
N VAL A 316 4.60 18.40 -20.78
CA VAL A 316 3.86 17.26 -21.34
C VAL A 316 4.63 16.65 -22.50
N PHE A 317 5.08 15.42 -22.30
CA PHE A 317 5.81 14.63 -23.29
C PHE A 317 4.86 13.84 -24.18
N ALA A 318 3.89 13.14 -23.60
CA ALA A 318 2.96 12.29 -24.35
C ALA A 318 1.62 12.14 -23.64
N ILE A 319 0.58 11.74 -24.39
CA ILE A 319 -0.70 11.28 -23.85
C ILE A 319 -1.13 9.95 -24.47
N GLY A 320 -1.62 9.04 -23.64
CA GLY A 320 -2.15 7.73 -24.06
C GLY A 320 -1.69 6.60 -23.15
N ARG A 321 -0.95 5.63 -23.70
CA ARG A 321 -0.36 4.56 -22.88
C ARG A 321 0.74 5.13 -21.98
N ALA A 322 0.94 4.53 -20.80
CA ALA A 322 2.08 4.87 -19.95
C ALA A 322 3.39 4.62 -20.70
N VAL A 323 4.14 5.69 -20.99
CA VAL A 323 5.45 5.62 -21.65
C VAL A 323 6.49 5.22 -20.63
N ARG A 324 7.34 4.23 -20.93
CA ARG A 324 8.38 3.77 -20.00
C ARG A 324 9.49 4.81 -19.88
N PRO A 325 10.19 4.93 -18.73
CA PRO A 325 11.24 5.93 -18.57
C PRO A 325 12.38 5.78 -19.58
N ASP A 326 12.67 4.56 -20.04
CA ASP A 326 13.69 4.27 -21.06
C ASP A 326 13.28 4.66 -22.49
N ASP A 327 12.00 5.00 -22.72
CA ASP A 327 11.48 5.47 -24.00
C ASP A 327 11.26 7.00 -24.02
N VAL A 328 11.62 7.71 -22.93
CA VAL A 328 11.41 9.16 -22.81
C VAL A 328 12.69 9.90 -23.19
N ALA A 329 12.60 10.79 -24.17
CA ALA A 329 13.65 11.78 -24.41
C ALA A 329 13.63 12.79 -23.27
N LEU A 330 14.77 13.04 -22.65
CA LEU A 330 14.91 13.98 -21.54
C LEU A 330 15.55 15.29 -22.02
N PRO A 331 15.22 16.43 -21.40
CA PRO A 331 15.90 17.68 -21.70
C PRO A 331 17.37 17.62 -21.24
N ASP A 332 18.24 18.42 -21.87
CA ASP A 332 19.69 18.42 -21.59
C ASP A 332 20.01 18.72 -20.11
N ASP A 333 19.14 19.44 -19.42
CA ASP A 333 19.26 19.84 -18.01
C ASP A 333 18.51 18.91 -17.04
N ALA A 334 18.08 17.72 -17.48
CA ALA A 334 17.22 16.83 -16.70
C ALA A 334 17.86 16.32 -15.39
N PHE A 335 19.18 16.32 -15.28
CA PHE A 335 19.92 15.72 -14.16
C PHE A 335 20.68 16.72 -13.29
N GLY A 336 20.67 18.02 -13.65
CA GLY A 336 21.52 19.03 -13.00
C GLY A 336 22.94 18.99 -13.53
#